data_AF-A0AAW8RVA6-F1
#
_entry.id   AF-A0AAW8RVA6-F1
#
_cell.length_a   1.000
_cell.length_b   1.000
_cell.length_c   1.000
_cell.angle_alpha   90.00
_cell.angle_beta   90.00
_cell.angle_gamma   90.00
#
_symmetry.space_group_name_H-M   'P 1'
#
loop_
_entity.id
_entity.type
_entity.pdbx_description
1 polymer ?
#
loop_
_entity_poly.entity_id
_entity_poly.type
_entity_poly.pdbx_seq_one_letter_code
_entity_poly.pdbx_strand_id
1 'polypeptide(L)'
;MKEYLLCSAPLKLIKFKCAEGHVCKTCYEKASMNFSQTIKRKTKAELLEIMKAPLEENKEETFEISRRINQLIFFDDYNQQICLPNHKKYTKETLKPEVYPFSAIVDCQLVEEQIERVVKKKPQQLGCIKVVLTFQNESRDIWLIPNYINIDSMAYKTMRSLAKNIVVEVNQSKEVVAC
;
A
#
# COMPACT_ATOMS: atom_id res chain seq x y z
N MET A 1 -14.06 19.81 38.73
CA MET A 1 -13.81 18.57 37.97
C MET A 1 -12.74 18.85 36.93
N LYS A 2 -11.86 17.89 36.59
CA LYS A 2 -10.89 18.11 35.51
C LYS A 2 -11.59 17.96 34.16
N GLU A 3 -11.29 18.84 33.22
CA GLU A 3 -11.90 18.89 31.89
C GLU A 3 -10.90 18.52 30.78
N TYR A 4 -11.42 18.15 29.62
CA TYR A 4 -10.61 17.95 28.42
C TYR A 4 -10.14 19.30 27.86
N LEU A 5 -8.88 19.35 27.42
CA LEU A 5 -8.18 20.56 27.00
C LEU A 5 -8.85 21.29 25.82
N LEU A 6 -9.52 20.54 24.92
CA LEU A 6 -10.06 21.06 23.66
C LEU A 6 -11.56 21.33 23.66
N CYS A 7 -12.36 20.51 24.36
CA CYS A 7 -13.82 20.63 24.35
C CYS A 7 -14.42 21.01 25.70
N SER A 8 -13.60 21.16 26.75
CA SER A 8 -14.02 21.48 28.12
C SER A 8 -15.05 20.50 28.73
N ALA A 9 -15.30 19.36 28.08
CA ALA A 9 -16.14 18.30 28.63
C ALA A 9 -15.42 17.63 29.82
N PRO A 10 -16.16 17.06 30.79
CA PRO A 10 -15.55 16.40 31.94
C PRO A 10 -14.72 15.18 31.52
N LEU A 11 -13.55 15.01 32.15
CA LEU A 11 -12.68 13.86 31.89
C LEU A 11 -13.40 12.53 32.18
N LYS A 12 -13.41 11.63 31.20
CA LYS A 12 -13.84 10.23 31.34
C LYS A 12 -12.63 9.29 31.43
N LEU A 13 -12.90 8.00 31.63
CA LEU A 13 -11.87 6.94 31.70
C LEU A 13 -10.99 6.91 30.44
N ILE A 14 -11.60 7.02 29.26
CA ILE A 14 -10.90 7.06 27.98
C ILE A 14 -10.42 8.49 27.70
N LYS A 15 -9.11 8.70 27.74
CA LYS A 15 -8.47 10.00 27.55
C LYS A 15 -7.10 9.84 26.90
N PHE A 16 -6.74 10.81 26.06
CA PHE A 16 -5.49 10.81 25.31
C PHE A 16 -4.61 11.96 25.78
N LYS A 17 -3.33 11.69 26.07
CA LYS A 17 -2.40 12.70 26.60
C LYS A 17 -1.82 13.55 25.47
N CYS A 18 -1.72 14.86 25.70
CA CYS A 18 -0.97 15.84 24.90
C CYS A 18 0.01 16.61 25.80
N ALA A 19 0.72 17.61 25.27
CA ALA A 19 1.73 18.34 26.04
C ALA A 19 1.13 19.06 27.27
N GLU A 20 -0.09 19.58 27.11
CA GLU A 20 -0.72 20.49 28.07
C GLU A 20 -1.91 19.87 28.82
N GLY A 21 -2.21 18.58 28.59
CA GLY A 21 -3.32 17.94 29.27
C GLY A 21 -3.83 16.69 28.57
N HIS A 22 -5.16 16.51 28.61
CA HIS A 22 -5.83 15.36 28.01
C HIS A 22 -6.96 15.81 27.08
N VAL A 23 -7.20 15.01 26.05
CA VAL A 23 -8.29 15.20 25.09
C VAL A 23 -9.18 13.96 25.05
N CYS A 24 -10.46 14.13 24.69
CA CYS A 24 -11.40 13.01 24.55
C CYS A 24 -11.13 12.25 23.24
N LYS A 25 -11.74 11.08 23.05
CA LYS A 25 -11.61 10.28 21.81
C LYS A 25 -11.95 11.09 20.56
N THR A 26 -13.07 11.81 20.57
CA THR A 26 -13.52 12.61 19.41
C THR A 26 -12.57 13.76 19.08
N CYS A 27 -12.01 14.41 20.10
CA CYS A 27 -11.00 15.45 19.89
C CYS A 27 -9.66 14.85 19.45
N TYR A 28 -9.30 13.66 19.96
CA TYR A 28 -8.12 12.93 19.54
C TYR A 28 -8.22 12.57 18.07
N GLU A 29 -9.33 11.99 17.62
CA GLU A 29 -9.60 11.63 16.23
C GLU A 29 -9.35 12.79 15.27
N LYS A 30 -9.92 13.96 15.57
CA LYS A 30 -9.72 15.19 14.76
C LYS A 30 -8.27 15.66 14.80
N ALA A 31 -7.67 15.76 15.98
CA ALA A 31 -6.32 16.30 16.15
C ALA A 31 -5.19 15.33 15.76
N SER A 32 -5.51 14.05 15.53
CA SER A 32 -4.58 13.00 15.11
C SER A 32 -4.73 12.60 13.65
N MET A 33 -5.51 13.35 12.86
CA MET A 33 -5.83 13.02 11.47
C MET A 33 -6.39 11.58 11.38
N ASN A 34 -7.53 11.34 12.02
CA ASN A 34 -8.19 10.03 12.08
C ASN A 34 -7.28 8.92 12.65
N PHE A 35 -6.67 9.17 13.81
CA PHE A 35 -5.79 8.24 14.53
C PHE A 35 -4.46 7.91 13.83
N SER A 36 -4.10 8.61 12.75
CA SER A 36 -2.86 8.36 12.00
C SER A 36 -1.61 8.97 12.64
N GLN A 37 -1.75 9.95 13.54
CA GLN A 37 -0.64 10.67 14.16
C GLN A 37 -0.73 10.72 15.69
N THR A 38 0.43 10.77 16.37
CA THR A 38 0.49 10.90 17.83
C THR A 38 0.53 12.36 18.26
N ILE A 39 -0.35 12.75 19.20
CA ILE A 39 -0.43 14.14 19.69
C ILE A 39 0.31 14.39 21.02
N LYS A 40 1.03 13.39 21.55
CA LYS A 40 1.58 13.40 22.91
C LYS A 40 2.46 14.60 23.25
N ARG A 41 3.14 15.18 22.25
CA ARG A 41 4.05 16.33 22.39
C ARG A 41 3.49 17.64 21.85
N LYS A 42 2.24 17.65 21.36
CA LYS A 42 1.61 18.83 20.76
C LYS A 42 0.88 19.67 21.83
N THR A 43 1.01 20.98 21.70
CA THR A 43 0.36 22.04 22.50
C THR A 43 -1.10 22.24 22.10
N LYS A 44 -1.90 22.94 22.92
CA LYS A 44 -3.29 23.27 22.56
C LYS A 44 -3.37 24.06 21.26
N ALA A 45 -2.45 25.01 21.05
CA ALA A 45 -2.40 25.85 19.86
C ALA A 45 -2.20 25.01 18.59
N GLU A 46 -1.19 24.14 18.59
CA GLU A 46 -0.91 23.23 17.46
C GLU A 46 -2.08 22.30 17.16
N LEU A 47 -2.77 21.79 18.20
CA LEU A 47 -3.94 20.93 18.00
C LEU A 47 -5.12 21.67 17.40
N LEU A 48 -5.35 22.93 17.81
CA LEU A 48 -6.40 23.76 17.23
C LEU A 48 -6.07 24.17 15.80
N GLU A 49 -4.80 24.38 15.46
CA GLU A 49 -4.38 24.62 14.07
C GLU A 49 -4.63 23.40 13.19
N ILE A 50 -4.28 22.19 13.65
CA ILE A 50 -4.57 20.93 12.92
C ILE A 50 -6.08 20.78 12.69
N MET A 51 -6.90 21.15 13.67
CA MET A 51 -8.36 21.07 13.57
C MET A 51 -9.01 22.18 12.75
N LYS A 52 -8.29 23.30 12.52
CA LYS A 52 -8.74 24.47 11.73
C LYS A 52 -8.24 24.44 10.30
N ALA A 53 -7.09 23.82 10.06
CA ALA A 53 -6.65 23.50 8.72
C ALA A 53 -7.86 22.84 8.04
N PRO A 54 -8.30 23.33 6.87
CA PRO A 54 -9.15 22.52 6.03
C PRO A 54 -8.51 21.14 6.06
N LEU A 55 -9.28 20.10 6.40
CA LEU A 55 -8.95 18.80 5.83
C LEU A 55 -8.74 19.17 4.38
N GLU A 56 -7.50 19.13 3.90
CA GLU A 56 -7.29 19.19 2.47
C GLU A 56 -8.24 18.10 1.99
N GLU A 57 -9.33 18.55 1.38
CA GLU A 57 -10.01 17.80 0.35
C GLU A 57 -8.87 17.57 -0.63
N ASN A 58 -8.06 16.54 -0.32
CA ASN A 58 -7.41 15.73 -1.30
C ASN A 58 -8.57 15.49 -2.24
N LYS A 59 -8.56 16.18 -3.38
CA LYS A 59 -9.40 15.83 -4.52
C LYS A 59 -9.37 14.32 -4.53
N GLU A 60 -10.47 13.70 -4.12
CA GLU A 60 -10.45 12.28 -3.81
C GLU A 60 -10.02 11.61 -5.11
N GLU A 61 -8.77 11.13 -5.15
CA GLU A 61 -8.45 10.00 -5.98
C GLU A 61 -9.28 8.89 -5.34
N THR A 62 -10.51 8.74 -5.84
CA THR A 62 -11.54 7.82 -5.33
C THR A 62 -11.11 6.41 -5.65
N PHE A 63 -10.01 5.95 -5.06
CA PHE A 63 -9.57 4.57 -5.18
C PHE A 63 -10.29 3.73 -4.14
N GLU A 64 -11.27 2.97 -4.60
CA GLU A 64 -12.05 2.04 -3.79
C GLU A 64 -11.62 0.60 -4.08
N ILE A 65 -11.05 -0.09 -3.08
CA ILE A 65 -10.58 -1.46 -3.27
C ILE A 65 -11.79 -2.40 -3.44
N SER A 66 -12.09 -2.80 -4.68
CA SER A 66 -13.09 -3.84 -4.98
C SER A 66 -12.50 -5.25 -4.79
N ARG A 67 -11.25 -5.44 -5.21
CA ARG A 67 -10.51 -6.71 -5.07
C ARG A 67 -9.02 -6.45 -4.91
N ARG A 68 -8.29 -7.46 -4.41
CA ARG A 68 -6.85 -7.38 -4.14
C ARG A 68 -6.15 -8.70 -4.33
N ILE A 69 -4.90 -8.65 -4.76
CA ILE A 69 -3.98 -9.78 -4.73
C ILE A 69 -2.92 -9.49 -3.66
N ASN A 70 -3.17 -10.06 -2.47
CA ASN A 70 -2.37 -9.84 -1.27
C ASN A 70 -2.12 -8.34 -0.99
N GLN A 71 -0.85 -7.95 -0.89
CA GLN A 71 -0.37 -6.58 -0.71
C GLN A 71 0.48 -6.17 -1.93
N LEU A 72 0.26 -6.79 -3.09
CA LEU A 72 1.07 -6.56 -4.29
C LEU A 72 0.38 -5.60 -5.26
N ILE A 73 -0.92 -5.77 -5.43
CA ILE A 73 -1.75 -4.97 -6.33
C ILE A 73 -3.19 -4.96 -5.84
N PHE A 74 -3.82 -3.80 -5.90
CA PHE A 74 -5.24 -3.60 -5.61
C PHE A 74 -5.96 -3.19 -6.89
N PHE A 75 -7.23 -3.54 -6.95
CA PHE A 75 -8.12 -3.24 -8.06
C PHE A 75 -9.32 -2.47 -7.54
N ASP A 76 -9.76 -1.52 -8.35
CA ASP A 76 -10.98 -0.77 -8.20
C ASP A 76 -11.74 -0.92 -9.52
N ASP A 77 -12.66 -1.88 -9.53
CA ASP A 77 -13.48 -2.18 -10.71
C ASP A 77 -14.56 -1.11 -10.93
N TYR A 78 -14.92 -0.35 -9.89
CA TYR A 78 -15.93 0.70 -9.99
C TYR A 78 -15.38 1.89 -10.77
N ASN A 79 -14.14 2.28 -10.50
CA ASN A 79 -13.45 3.38 -11.19
C ASN A 79 -12.44 2.89 -12.24
N GLN A 80 -12.41 1.59 -12.53
CA GLN A 80 -11.58 0.94 -13.54
C GLN A 80 -10.09 1.28 -13.43
N GLN A 81 -9.53 1.10 -12.24
CA GLN A 81 -8.14 1.46 -11.94
C GLN A 81 -7.45 0.42 -11.05
N ILE A 82 -6.13 0.31 -11.17
CA ILE A 82 -5.27 -0.47 -10.27
C ILE A 82 -4.50 0.48 -9.36
N CYS A 83 -4.18 0.01 -8.15
CA CYS A 83 -3.23 0.65 -7.26
C CYS A 83 -2.06 -0.29 -7.03
N LEU A 84 -0.85 0.22 -7.26
CA LEU A 84 0.40 -0.38 -6.83
C LEU A 84 0.73 0.18 -5.45
N PRO A 85 0.47 -0.55 -4.35
CA PRO A 85 0.70 -0.05 -3.00
C PRO A 85 2.19 0.13 -2.68
N ASN A 86 3.07 -0.42 -3.52
CA ASN A 86 4.51 -0.17 -3.49
C ASN A 86 5.18 -0.49 -2.14
N HIS A 87 4.66 -1.51 -1.45
CA HIS A 87 5.16 -1.95 -0.15
C HIS A 87 6.67 -2.24 -0.20
N LYS A 88 7.42 -1.64 0.74
CA LYS A 88 8.89 -1.75 0.87
C LYS A 88 9.43 -3.19 0.79
N LYS A 89 8.66 -4.17 1.23
CA LYS A 89 9.03 -5.60 1.14
C LYS A 89 9.25 -6.07 -0.31
N TYR A 90 8.57 -5.44 -1.27
CA TYR A 90 8.49 -5.86 -2.67
C TYR A 90 9.05 -4.83 -3.66
N THR A 91 9.42 -3.63 -3.21
CA THR A 91 9.93 -2.57 -4.11
C THR A 91 11.41 -2.23 -3.93
N LYS A 92 12.13 -2.89 -3.00
CA LYS A 92 13.53 -2.57 -2.60
C LYS A 92 13.76 -1.12 -2.12
N GLU A 93 12.82 -0.20 -2.36
CA GLU A 93 12.81 1.22 -2.08
C GLU A 93 11.51 1.63 -1.38
N THR A 94 11.43 2.87 -0.87
CA THR A 94 10.20 3.38 -0.25
C THR A 94 9.47 4.24 -1.28
N LEU A 95 8.61 3.60 -2.06
CA LEU A 95 7.80 4.24 -3.08
C LEU A 95 6.41 4.56 -2.51
N LYS A 96 5.82 5.68 -2.95
CA LYS A 96 4.43 6.00 -2.64
C LYS A 96 3.50 5.08 -3.43
N PRO A 97 2.27 4.82 -2.97
CA PRO A 97 1.27 4.17 -3.79
C PRO A 97 1.05 4.92 -5.10
N GLU A 98 0.89 4.19 -6.20
CA GLU A 98 0.64 4.73 -7.53
C GLU A 98 -0.65 4.14 -8.08
N VAL A 99 -1.52 4.97 -8.64
CA VAL A 99 -2.82 4.57 -9.21
C VAL A 99 -2.78 4.74 -10.72
N TYR A 100 -3.26 3.73 -11.44
CA TYR A 100 -3.29 3.71 -12.89
C TYR A 100 -4.66 3.25 -13.40
N PRO A 101 -5.26 3.92 -14.38
CA PRO A 101 -6.48 3.42 -15.02
C PRO A 101 -6.16 2.15 -15.81
N PHE A 102 -7.12 1.22 -15.89
CA PHE A 102 -6.97 -0.03 -16.66
C PHE A 102 -6.63 0.26 -18.13
N SER A 103 -7.19 1.32 -18.70
CA SER A 103 -6.96 1.76 -20.09
C SER A 103 -5.52 2.22 -20.36
N ALA A 104 -4.76 2.59 -19.33
CA ALA A 104 -3.35 2.96 -19.50
C ALA A 104 -2.41 1.74 -19.55
N ILE A 105 -2.88 0.56 -19.14
CA ILE A 105 -2.10 -0.67 -19.12
C ILE A 105 -2.01 -1.21 -20.55
N VAL A 106 -0.81 -1.22 -21.10
CA VAL A 106 -0.53 -1.77 -22.44
C VAL A 106 -0.28 -3.27 -22.34
N ASP A 107 0.62 -3.67 -21.43
CA ASP A 107 1.03 -5.05 -21.25
C ASP A 107 1.24 -5.41 -19.78
N CYS A 108 1.07 -6.69 -19.46
CA CYS A 108 1.35 -7.25 -18.14
C CYS A 108 1.91 -8.66 -18.30
N GLN A 109 3.17 -8.85 -17.91
CA GLN A 109 3.89 -10.10 -18.14
C GLN A 109 4.68 -10.58 -16.93
N LEU A 110 4.78 -11.91 -16.82
CA LEU A 110 5.62 -12.59 -15.84
C LEU A 110 7.05 -12.71 -16.39
N VAL A 111 8.03 -12.22 -15.63
CA VAL A 111 9.45 -12.39 -15.93
C VAL A 111 10.08 -13.29 -14.86
N GLU A 112 10.66 -14.40 -15.33
CA GLU A 112 11.41 -15.36 -14.53
C GLU A 112 12.86 -15.37 -15.01
N GLU A 113 13.81 -15.02 -14.13
CA GLU A 113 15.23 -15.22 -14.42
C GLU A 113 15.74 -16.41 -13.62
N GLN A 114 16.56 -17.26 -14.25
CA GLN A 114 17.10 -18.46 -13.63
C GLN A 114 18.60 -18.57 -13.90
N ILE A 115 19.33 -18.96 -12.86
CA ILE A 115 20.78 -19.17 -12.91
C ILE A 115 21.14 -20.47 -12.22
N GLU A 116 22.20 -21.12 -12.67
CA GLU A 116 22.78 -22.25 -11.97
C GLU A 116 23.93 -21.77 -11.08
N ARG A 117 23.90 -22.14 -9.80
CA ARG A 117 25.00 -21.86 -8.85
C ARG A 117 25.28 -23.06 -7.96
N VAL A 118 26.55 -23.27 -7.64
CA VAL A 118 26.94 -24.25 -6.62
C VAL A 118 26.72 -23.65 -5.24
N VAL A 119 25.72 -24.15 -4.52
CA VAL A 119 25.40 -23.75 -3.15
C VAL A 119 25.69 -24.93 -2.23
N LYS A 120 26.56 -24.74 -1.23
CA LYS A 120 26.96 -25.81 -0.29
C LYS A 120 27.41 -27.10 -0.99
N LYS A 121 28.28 -26.98 -2.01
CA LYS A 121 28.84 -28.09 -2.81
C LYS A 121 27.83 -28.88 -3.66
N LYS A 122 26.61 -28.38 -3.84
CA LYS A 122 25.61 -28.96 -4.76
C LYS A 122 25.19 -27.93 -5.81
N PRO A 123 25.14 -28.30 -7.10
CA PRO A 123 24.54 -27.43 -8.11
C PRO A 123 23.05 -27.25 -7.78
N GLN A 124 22.58 -26.01 -7.81
CA GLN A 124 21.18 -25.65 -7.61
C GLN A 124 20.77 -24.65 -8.66
N GLN A 125 19.57 -24.83 -9.21
CA GLN A 125 18.91 -23.80 -10.00
C GLN A 125 18.26 -22.80 -9.06
N LEU A 126 18.66 -21.54 -9.20
CA LEU A 126 18.12 -20.44 -8.44
C LEU A 126 17.36 -19.50 -9.38
N GLY A 127 16.25 -18.93 -8.92
CA GLY A 127 15.49 -17.99 -9.73
C GLY A 127 14.99 -16.80 -8.94
N CYS A 128 14.66 -15.74 -9.68
CA CYS A 128 13.92 -14.57 -9.22
C CYS A 128 12.61 -14.45 -10.03
N ILE A 129 11.64 -13.73 -9.49
CA ILE A 129 10.31 -13.58 -10.10
C ILE A 129 9.84 -12.14 -9.93
N LYS A 130 9.45 -11.53 -11.04
CA LYS A 130 8.74 -10.25 -11.07
C LYS A 130 7.59 -10.28 -12.08
N VAL A 131 6.61 -9.41 -11.85
CA VAL A 131 5.62 -9.05 -12.86
C VAL A 131 5.97 -7.66 -13.38
N VAL A 132 6.00 -7.49 -14.69
CA VAL A 132 6.25 -6.20 -15.35
C VAL A 132 4.93 -5.69 -15.89
N LEU A 133 4.51 -4.53 -15.39
CA LEU A 133 3.39 -3.75 -15.91
C LEU A 133 3.94 -2.68 -16.83
N THR A 134 3.52 -2.69 -18.09
CA THR A 134 3.87 -1.67 -19.06
C THR A 134 2.67 -0.77 -19.28
N PHE A 135 2.87 0.52 -19.02
CA PHE A 135 1.93 1.59 -19.31
C PHE A 135 2.41 2.36 -20.55
N GLN A 136 1.58 3.27 -21.07
CA GLN A 136 1.91 4.03 -22.29
C GLN A 136 3.26 4.76 -22.24
N ASN A 137 3.67 5.27 -21.07
CA ASN A 137 4.86 6.11 -20.91
C ASN A 137 5.94 5.51 -20.01
N GLU A 138 5.63 4.44 -19.27
CA GLU A 138 6.53 3.89 -18.26
C GLU A 138 6.26 2.41 -18.00
N SER A 139 7.12 1.79 -17.20
CA SER A 139 6.90 0.44 -16.69
C SER A 139 7.13 0.36 -15.19
N ARG A 140 6.47 -0.59 -14.55
CA ARG A 140 6.59 -0.88 -13.13
C ARG A 140 6.83 -2.36 -12.89
N ASP A 141 7.78 -2.65 -12.02
CA ASP A 141 8.11 -4.00 -11.59
C ASP A 141 7.45 -4.28 -10.23
N ILE A 142 6.66 -5.34 -10.17
CA ILE A 142 6.20 -5.93 -8.92
C ILE A 142 7.11 -7.13 -8.62
N TRP A 143 8.06 -6.99 -7.69
CA TRP A 143 8.93 -8.11 -7.32
C TRP A 143 8.25 -9.04 -6.32
N LEU A 144 8.06 -10.30 -6.71
CA LEU A 144 7.59 -11.34 -5.81
C LEU A 144 8.76 -12.07 -5.14
N ILE A 145 9.84 -12.26 -5.90
CA ILE A 145 11.10 -12.82 -5.43
C ILE A 145 12.23 -11.91 -5.90
N PRO A 146 12.69 -10.96 -5.07
CA PRO A 146 13.72 -9.99 -5.46
C PRO A 146 15.16 -10.53 -5.49
N ASN A 147 15.39 -11.70 -4.90
CA ASN A 147 16.70 -12.34 -4.74
C ASN A 147 16.64 -13.78 -5.24
N TYR A 148 17.73 -14.28 -5.84
CA TYR A 148 17.80 -15.66 -6.30
C TYR A 148 17.58 -16.67 -5.16
N ILE A 149 16.53 -17.48 -5.26
CA ILE A 149 16.24 -18.59 -4.34
C ILE A 149 16.09 -19.90 -5.14
N ASN A 150 16.19 -21.03 -4.46
CA ASN A 150 16.03 -22.33 -5.10
C ASN A 150 14.64 -22.48 -5.74
N ILE A 151 14.60 -22.80 -7.04
CA ILE A 151 13.35 -22.90 -7.81
C ILE A 151 12.43 -24.05 -7.35
N ASP A 152 13.00 -25.08 -6.73
CA ASP A 152 12.26 -26.22 -6.21
C ASP A 152 11.56 -25.93 -4.88
N SER A 153 11.96 -24.84 -4.22
CA SER A 153 11.39 -24.42 -2.95
C SER A 153 9.89 -24.11 -3.07
N MET A 154 9.14 -24.41 -2.01
CA MET A 154 7.71 -24.11 -1.98
C MET A 154 7.47 -22.60 -2.12
N ALA A 155 8.32 -21.76 -1.53
CA ALA A 155 8.25 -20.31 -1.67
C ALA A 155 8.31 -19.88 -3.14
N TYR A 156 9.23 -20.45 -3.94
CA TYR A 156 9.33 -20.14 -5.37
C TYR A 156 8.06 -20.51 -6.13
N LYS A 157 7.58 -21.74 -5.93
CA LYS A 157 6.36 -22.25 -6.58
C LYS A 157 5.12 -21.44 -6.22
N THR A 158 4.95 -21.08 -4.94
CA THR A 158 3.82 -20.26 -4.47
C THR A 158 3.86 -18.85 -5.07
N MET A 159 5.02 -18.20 -5.06
CA MET A 159 5.16 -16.86 -5.66
C MET A 159 4.98 -16.90 -7.18
N ARG A 160 5.44 -17.95 -7.86
CA ARG A 160 5.20 -18.13 -9.30
C ARG A 160 3.71 -18.23 -9.62
N SER A 161 2.96 -19.01 -8.84
CA SER A 161 1.50 -19.10 -8.98
C SER A 161 0.82 -17.74 -8.75
N LEU A 162 1.27 -17.02 -7.72
CA LEU A 162 0.76 -15.68 -7.41
C LEU A 162 1.06 -14.68 -8.55
N ALA A 163 2.25 -14.73 -9.14
CA ALA A 163 2.64 -13.87 -10.25
C ALA A 163 1.77 -14.13 -11.49
N LYS A 164 1.52 -15.41 -11.81
CA LYS A 164 0.60 -15.80 -12.89
C LYS A 164 -0.82 -15.28 -12.63
N ASN A 165 -1.30 -15.35 -11.38
CA ASN A 165 -2.61 -14.81 -11.02
C ASN A 165 -2.70 -13.30 -11.24
N ILE A 166 -1.64 -12.54 -10.91
CA ILE A 166 -1.59 -11.09 -11.19
C ILE A 166 -1.73 -10.83 -12.69
N VAL A 167 -0.97 -11.55 -13.53
CA VAL A 167 -1.02 -11.38 -14.99
C VAL A 167 -2.41 -11.67 -15.54
N VAL A 168 -3.06 -12.75 -15.10
CA VAL A 168 -4.42 -13.10 -15.52
C VAL A 168 -5.42 -12.01 -15.15
N GLU A 169 -5.45 -11.61 -13.87
CA GLU A 169 -6.42 -10.63 -13.37
C GLU A 169 -6.22 -9.24 -14.00
N VAL A 170 -4.99 -8.81 -14.23
CA VAL A 170 -4.70 -7.53 -14.91
C VAL A 170 -5.14 -7.57 -16.37
N ASN A 171 -4.83 -8.65 -17.10
CA ASN A 171 -5.23 -8.76 -18.51
C ASN A 171 -6.77 -8.83 -18.66
N GLN A 172 -7.47 -9.53 -17.78
CA GLN A 172 -8.93 -9.53 -17.74
C GLN A 172 -9.49 -8.11 -17.49
N SER A 173 -8.89 -7.38 -16.55
CA SER A 173 -9.31 -6.00 -16.23
C SER A 173 -9.13 -5.06 -17.42
N LYS A 174 -8.05 -5.25 -18.20
CA LYS A 174 -7.76 -4.49 -19.42
C LYS A 174 -8.80 -4.76 -20.53
N GLU A 175 -9.17 -6.03 -20.73
CA GLU A 175 -10.11 -6.44 -21.77
C GLU A 175 -11.54 -5.94 -21.55
N VAL A 176 -11.97 -5.82 -20.29
CA VAL A 176 -13.30 -5.28 -19.92
C VAL A 176 -13.49 -3.84 -20.39
N VAL A 177 -12.41 -3.05 -20.50
CA VAL A 177 -12.46 -1.65 -20.95
C VAL A 177 -12.38 -1.51 -22.47
N ALA A 178 -11.93 -2.55 -23.19
CA ALA A 178 -11.79 -2.54 -24.64
C ALA A 178 -13.09 -2.90 -25.39
N CYS A 179 -14.12 -3.36 -24.68
CA CYS A 179 -15.47 -3.65 -25.21
C CYS A 179 -16.40 -2.44 -25.07
#